data_AF-A0AAJ3PVK4-F1
#
_entry.id   AF-A0AAJ3PVK4-F1
#
_cell.length_a   1.000
_cell.length_b   1.000
_cell.length_c   1.000
_cell.angle_alpha   90.00
_cell.angle_beta   90.00
_cell.angle_gamma   90.00
#
_symmetry.space_group_name_H-M   'P 1'
#
loop_
_entity.id
_entity.type
_entity.pdbx_description
1 polymer ?
#
loop_
_entity_poly.entity_id
_entity_poly.type
_entity_poly.pdbx_seq_one_letter_code
_entity_poly.pdbx_strand_id
1 'polypeptide(L)'
;MLLPEGVLINGLTGGVSPGTGRYTKRLSELREIFQDQTELDRLVEVECDPVVYEVIEYRKQGSDLFFGTTTMEPGKVSGEFFMTRGHFHQRRDMGEVYYTEWPRGPFARVPRRRNKSGPDGPGRLRLHSTGLGPPINQCRH
;
A
#
# COMPACT_ATOMS: atom_id res chain seq x y z
N MET A 1 15.12 5.02 27.90
CA MET A 1 15.00 3.56 27.70
C MET A 1 13.68 3.31 26.98
N LEU A 2 13.70 2.64 25.82
CA LEU A 2 12.47 2.28 25.10
C LEU A 2 11.86 1.02 25.73
N LEU A 3 10.63 1.12 26.20
CA LEU A 3 9.88 -0.04 26.71
C LEU A 3 9.22 -0.79 25.54
N PRO A 4 9.05 -2.12 25.63
CA PRO A 4 8.27 -2.86 24.65
C PRO A 4 6.83 -2.35 24.63
N GLU A 5 6.20 -2.41 23.45
CA GLU A 5 4.84 -1.94 23.23
C GLU A 5 4.14 -2.88 22.24
N GLY A 6 2.92 -3.26 22.57
CA GLY A 6 2.10 -4.09 21.70
C GLY A 6 1.35 -3.23 20.69
N VAL A 7 1.40 -3.63 19.42
CA VAL A 7 0.62 -3.02 18.35
C VAL A 7 -0.19 -4.12 17.66
N LEU A 8 -1.49 -3.90 17.54
CA LEU A 8 -2.42 -4.83 16.92
C LEU A 8 -2.55 -4.52 15.44
N ILE A 9 -2.43 -5.56 14.62
CA ILE A 9 -2.75 -5.51 13.19
C ILE A 9 -3.95 -6.41 12.94
N ASN A 10 -5.05 -5.83 12.45
CA ASN A 10 -6.24 -6.58 12.09
C ASN A 10 -6.09 -7.15 10.66
N GLY A 11 -5.86 -8.45 10.53
CA GLY A 11 -5.71 -9.10 9.22
C GLY A 11 -6.94 -9.03 8.31
N LEU A 12 -8.14 -8.80 8.87
CA LEU A 12 -9.38 -8.68 8.09
C LEU A 12 -9.61 -7.27 7.55
N THR A 13 -9.28 -6.23 8.34
CA THR A 13 -9.55 -4.82 7.97
C THR A 13 -8.30 -4.06 7.56
N GLY A 14 -7.11 -4.55 7.91
CA GLY A 14 -5.83 -3.86 7.76
C GLY A 14 -5.61 -2.80 8.84
N GLY A 15 -6.50 -2.65 9.83
CA GLY A 15 -6.32 -1.65 10.88
C GLY A 15 -5.05 -1.89 11.70
N VAL A 16 -4.34 -0.81 12.05
CA VAL A 16 -3.19 -0.82 12.97
C VAL A 16 -3.55 -0.01 14.21
N SER A 17 -3.37 -0.57 15.40
CA SER A 17 -3.72 0.08 16.67
C SER A 17 -2.66 -0.15 17.77
N PRO A 18 -2.08 0.91 18.37
CA PRO A 18 -2.25 2.31 17.98
C PRO A 18 -1.68 2.55 16.57
N GLY A 19 -2.35 3.36 15.75
CA GLY A 19 -1.80 3.86 14.49
C GLY A 19 -1.21 5.25 14.71
N THR A 20 -0.04 5.54 14.15
CA THR A 20 0.61 6.86 14.24
C THR A 20 0.50 7.67 12.96
N GLY A 21 0.12 7.04 11.84
CA GLY A 21 -0.08 7.70 10.56
C GLY A 21 -1.09 6.97 9.70
N ARG A 22 -1.80 7.71 8.86
CA ARG A 22 -2.74 7.18 7.86
C ARG A 22 -2.79 8.10 6.66
N TYR A 23 -2.73 7.53 5.46
CA TYR A 23 -2.95 8.27 4.22
C TYR A 23 -3.57 7.39 3.15
N THR A 24 -4.24 8.03 2.19
CA THR A 24 -4.79 7.38 0.99
C THR A 24 -4.16 7.97 -0.26
N LYS A 25 -4.21 7.21 -1.35
CA LYS A 25 -3.86 7.70 -2.68
C LYS A 25 -5.00 7.45 -3.64
N ARG A 26 -5.48 8.53 -4.25
CA ARG A 26 -6.52 8.51 -5.30
C ARG A 26 -5.91 8.31 -6.67
N LEU A 27 -6.74 7.91 -7.63
CA LEU A 27 -6.32 7.60 -8.99
C LEU A 27 -5.68 8.83 -9.67
N SER A 28 -6.26 10.02 -9.49
CA SER A 28 -5.73 11.28 -10.03
C SER A 28 -4.30 11.60 -9.55
N GLU A 29 -3.96 11.24 -8.30
CA GLU A 29 -2.62 11.46 -7.72
C GLU A 29 -1.55 10.50 -8.27
N LEU A 30 -1.98 9.47 -8.99
CA LEU A 30 -1.13 8.42 -9.58
C LEU A 30 -1.05 8.54 -11.10
N ARG A 31 -1.45 9.69 -11.65
CA ARG A 31 -1.45 9.94 -13.08
C ARG A 31 -0.13 9.56 -13.76
N GLU A 32 1.00 9.91 -13.16
CA GLU A 32 2.33 9.74 -13.75
C GLU A 32 2.80 8.28 -13.87
N ILE A 33 2.11 7.32 -13.23
CA ILE A 33 2.53 5.91 -13.20
C ILE A 33 1.72 5.00 -14.13
N PHE A 34 0.63 5.49 -14.73
CA PHE A 34 -0.18 4.74 -15.69
C PHE A 34 0.12 5.20 -17.12
N GLN A 35 0.11 4.29 -18.09
CA GLN A 35 0.39 4.63 -19.48
C GLN A 35 -0.80 5.31 -20.16
N ASP A 36 -2.01 4.81 -19.92
CA ASP A 36 -3.24 5.31 -20.56
C ASP A 36 -3.88 6.45 -19.75
N GLN A 37 -3.45 7.67 -20.08
CA GLN A 37 -3.92 8.89 -19.44
C GLN A 37 -5.38 9.21 -19.73
N THR A 38 -5.89 8.80 -20.90
CA THR A 38 -7.26 9.06 -21.31
C THR A 38 -8.23 8.16 -20.56
N GLU A 39 -7.91 6.87 -20.45
CA GLU A 39 -8.72 5.96 -19.64
C GLU A 39 -8.66 6.31 -18.16
N LEU A 40 -7.49 6.78 -17.67
CA LEU A 40 -7.36 7.28 -16.29
C LEU A 40 -8.31 8.45 -16.03
N ASP A 41 -8.33 9.47 -16.89
CA ASP A 41 -9.22 10.63 -16.74
C ASP A 41 -10.69 10.22 -16.77
N ARG A 42 -11.06 9.32 -17.69
CA ARG A 42 -12.41 8.77 -17.77
C ARG A 42 -12.81 8.07 -16.46
N LEU A 43 -11.93 7.28 -15.87
CA LEU A 43 -12.19 6.59 -14.61
C LEU A 43 -12.27 7.56 -13.43
N VAL A 44 -11.43 8.59 -13.39
CA VAL A 44 -11.49 9.66 -12.38
C VAL A 44 -12.86 10.36 -12.42
N GLU A 45 -13.40 10.64 -13.61
CA GLU A 45 -14.71 11.25 -13.76
C GLU A 45 -15.86 10.31 -13.42
N VAL A 46 -15.86 9.08 -13.94
CA VAL A 46 -16.98 8.13 -13.81
C VAL A 46 -17.04 7.50 -12.42
N GLU A 47 -15.91 7.29 -11.76
CA GLU A 47 -15.82 6.62 -10.45
C GLU A 47 -15.55 7.60 -9.28
N CYS A 48 -15.70 8.91 -9.51
CA CYS A 48 -15.51 9.94 -8.49
C CYS A 48 -14.11 9.93 -7.84
N ASP A 49 -13.07 9.87 -8.67
CA ASP A 49 -11.65 9.79 -8.31
C ASP A 49 -11.36 8.71 -7.25
N PRO A 50 -11.45 7.41 -7.63
CA PRO A 50 -11.46 6.31 -6.68
C PRO A 50 -10.15 6.22 -5.90
N VAL A 51 -10.25 5.71 -4.66
CA VAL A 51 -9.06 5.38 -3.87
C VAL A 51 -8.38 4.16 -4.50
N VAL A 52 -7.07 4.25 -4.72
CA VAL A 52 -6.27 3.14 -5.23
C VAL A 52 -5.69 2.33 -4.08
N TYR A 53 -5.18 3.01 -3.04
CA TYR A 53 -4.72 2.34 -1.84
C TYR A 53 -4.75 3.25 -0.61
N GLU A 54 -4.75 2.60 0.56
CA GLU A 54 -4.64 3.22 1.87
C GLU A 54 -3.44 2.63 2.61
N VAL A 55 -2.73 3.47 3.36
CA VAL A 55 -1.68 3.05 4.28
C VAL A 55 -2.00 3.47 5.69
N ILE A 56 -1.84 2.56 6.65
CA ILE A 56 -1.87 2.84 8.09
C ILE A 56 -0.53 2.38 8.66
N GLU A 57 0.17 3.27 9.33
CA GLU A 57 1.50 3.02 9.87
C GLU A 57 1.55 3.19 11.39
N TYR A 58 2.49 2.49 12.00
CA TYR A 58 2.93 2.70 13.36
C TYR A 58 4.42 2.99 13.38
N ARG A 59 4.76 4.07 14.08
CA ARG A 59 6.11 4.53 14.36
C ARG A 59 6.25 4.80 15.85
N LYS A 60 7.12 4.05 16.51
CA LYS A 60 7.55 4.40 17.86
C LYS A 60 8.61 5.50 17.81
N GLN A 61 8.39 6.59 18.53
CA GLN A 61 9.40 7.64 18.64
C GLN A 61 10.69 7.08 19.25
N GLY A 62 11.83 7.38 18.64
CA GLY A 62 13.14 6.86 19.05
C GLY A 62 13.45 5.42 18.58
N SER A 63 12.54 4.77 17.84
CA SER A 63 12.78 3.48 17.20
C SER A 63 13.20 3.66 15.73
N ASP A 64 14.11 2.79 15.28
CA ASP A 64 14.47 2.66 13.85
C ASP A 64 13.54 1.71 13.09
N LEU A 65 12.63 1.01 13.79
CA LEU A 65 11.63 0.11 13.22
C LEU A 65 10.30 0.82 12.98
N PHE A 66 9.76 0.62 11.78
CA PHE A 66 8.50 1.16 11.30
C PHE A 66 7.75 0.04 10.60
N PHE A 67 6.45 -0.03 10.81
CA PHE A 67 5.63 -1.01 10.12
C PHE A 67 4.22 -0.49 9.92
N GLY A 68 3.51 -1.13 9.01
CA GLY A 68 2.15 -0.74 8.70
C GLY A 68 1.50 -1.70 7.74
N THR A 69 0.28 -1.36 7.38
CA THR A 69 -0.51 -2.06 6.38
C THR A 69 -0.74 -1.12 5.22
N THR A 70 -0.54 -1.63 4.01
CA THR A 70 -1.09 -1.05 2.79
C THR A 70 -2.25 -1.91 2.36
N THR A 71 -3.39 -1.28 2.09
CA THR A 71 -4.55 -1.96 1.57
C THR A 71 -4.90 -1.39 0.19
N MET A 72 -4.80 -2.23 -0.84
CA MET A 72 -5.02 -1.89 -2.24
C MET A 72 -6.46 -2.17 -2.64
N GLU A 73 -7.13 -1.20 -3.24
CA GLU A 73 -8.41 -1.45 -3.91
C GLU A 73 -8.23 -2.22 -5.21
N PRO A 74 -9.20 -3.09 -5.57
CA PRO A 74 -9.22 -3.70 -6.88
C PRO A 74 -9.54 -2.65 -7.94
N GLY A 75 -8.79 -2.66 -9.04
CA GLY A 75 -9.02 -1.74 -10.15
C GLY A 75 -7.95 -1.87 -11.23
N LYS A 76 -8.25 -1.34 -12.42
CA LYS A 76 -7.34 -1.30 -13.55
C LYS A 76 -7.53 -0.03 -14.37
N VAL A 77 -6.46 0.41 -15.02
CA VAL A 77 -6.47 1.41 -16.08
C VAL A 77 -5.95 0.73 -17.35
N SER A 78 -6.80 0.53 -18.35
CA SER A 78 -6.40 -0.05 -19.65
C SER A 78 -5.59 -1.37 -19.55
N GLY A 79 -5.97 -2.24 -18.60
CA GLY A 79 -5.29 -3.51 -18.33
C GLY A 79 -4.11 -3.44 -17.34
N GLU A 80 -3.65 -2.26 -16.96
CA GLU A 80 -2.69 -2.04 -15.88
C GLU A 80 -3.40 -2.06 -14.53
N PHE A 81 -2.96 -2.91 -13.60
CA PHE A 81 -3.55 -2.98 -12.27
C PHE A 81 -3.27 -1.74 -11.44
N PHE A 82 -4.20 -1.41 -10.56
CA PHE A 82 -3.94 -0.51 -9.45
C PHE A 82 -2.67 -0.93 -8.68
N MET A 83 -1.77 0.04 -8.51
CA MET A 83 -0.44 -0.18 -7.94
C MET A 83 -0.01 1.03 -7.10
N THR A 84 0.90 0.80 -6.15
CA THR A 84 1.47 1.90 -5.36
C THR A 84 2.42 2.74 -6.22
N ARG A 85 2.56 4.04 -5.92
CA ARG A 85 3.50 4.95 -6.61
C ARG A 85 4.94 4.42 -6.61
N GLY A 86 5.32 3.68 -5.57
CA GLY A 86 6.70 3.29 -5.34
C GLY A 86 7.54 4.45 -4.81
N HIS A 87 8.69 4.10 -4.24
CA HIS A 87 9.68 5.05 -3.76
C HIS A 87 11.02 4.34 -3.58
N PHE A 88 12.10 5.12 -3.56
CA PHE A 88 13.43 4.66 -3.17
C PHE A 88 13.70 5.03 -1.71
N HIS A 89 14.18 4.07 -0.94
CA HIS A 89 14.75 4.34 0.38
C HIS A 89 15.87 5.37 0.26
N GLN A 90 15.81 6.42 1.07
CA GLN A 90 16.87 7.44 1.12
C GLN A 90 18.22 6.84 1.50
N ARG A 91 18.21 5.80 2.34
CA ARG A 91 19.37 5.00 2.73
C ARG A 91 19.27 3.60 2.10
N ARG A 92 20.27 3.24 1.30
CA ARG A 92 20.26 2.00 0.49
C ARG A 92 20.51 0.73 1.30
N ASP A 93 21.05 0.85 2.50
CA ASP A 93 21.33 -0.24 3.43
C ASP A 93 20.09 -0.67 4.24
N MET A 94 18.92 -0.09 3.95
CA MET A 94 17.69 -0.34 4.67
C MET A 94 16.89 -1.48 4.07
N GLY A 95 16.78 -2.56 4.84
CA GLY A 95 15.90 -3.67 4.53
C GLY A 95 14.43 -3.31 4.76
N GLU A 96 13.59 -3.82 3.88
CA GLU A 96 12.14 -3.83 4.06
C GLU A 96 11.61 -5.21 3.73
N VAL A 97 10.69 -5.68 4.57
CA VAL A 97 10.06 -6.99 4.45
C VAL A 97 8.56 -6.77 4.26
N TYR A 98 8.00 -7.44 3.26
CA TYR A 98 6.58 -7.46 3.00
C TYR A 98 5.99 -8.84 3.27
N TYR A 99 4.92 -8.88 4.05
CA TYR A 99 4.06 -10.04 4.17
C TYR A 99 2.72 -9.72 3.50
N THR A 100 2.34 -10.54 2.51
CA THR A 100 1.12 -10.31 1.73
C THR A 100 -0.01 -11.15 2.28
N GLU A 101 -1.13 -10.50 2.57
CA GLU A 101 -2.38 -11.17 2.90
C GLU A 101 -3.42 -10.89 1.82
N TRP A 102 -4.19 -11.93 1.52
CA TRP A 102 -5.32 -11.84 0.62
C TRP A 102 -6.54 -12.48 1.30
N PRO A 103 -7.72 -11.85 1.22
CA PRO A 103 -8.94 -12.48 1.70
C PRO A 103 -9.14 -13.83 0.99
N ARG A 104 -9.08 -14.92 1.76
CA ARG A 104 -9.27 -16.27 1.22
C ARG A 104 -10.74 -16.44 0.84
N GLY A 105 -11.00 -16.59 -0.46
CA GLY A 105 -12.31 -16.87 -1.05
C GLY A 105 -12.17 -17.49 -2.44
N PRO A 106 -13.20 -18.17 -2.97
CA PRO A 106 -13.09 -19.00 -4.18
C PRO A 106 -12.70 -18.23 -5.47
N PHE A 107 -12.72 -16.89 -5.45
CA PHE A 107 -12.37 -16.03 -6.58
C PHE A 107 -11.00 -15.35 -6.47
N ALA A 108 -10.19 -15.74 -5.48
CA ALA A 108 -8.85 -15.22 -5.23
C ALA A 108 -7.82 -15.72 -6.27
N ARG A 109 -7.45 -14.90 -7.28
CA ARG A 109 -6.38 -15.27 -8.23
C ARG A 109 -5.16 -14.35 -8.07
N VAL A 110 -4.10 -14.85 -7.43
CA VAL A 110 -2.85 -14.10 -7.19
C VAL A 110 -1.93 -14.15 -8.42
N PRO A 111 -1.49 -13.00 -9.01
CA PRO A 111 -0.51 -12.97 -10.08
C PRO A 111 0.88 -13.46 -9.62
N ARG A 112 1.59 -14.19 -10.48
CA ARG A 112 2.92 -14.79 -10.19
C ARG A 112 4.14 -13.89 -10.46
N ARG A 113 4.03 -12.55 -10.48
CA ARG A 113 5.18 -11.66 -10.79
C ARG A 113 5.47 -10.62 -9.71
N ARG A 114 6.76 -10.26 -9.65
CA ARG A 114 7.52 -9.58 -8.58
C ARG A 114 7.21 -8.09 -8.36
N ASN A 115 6.14 -7.56 -8.93
CA ASN A 115 5.78 -6.14 -8.82
C ASN A 115 4.52 -5.98 -7.95
N LYS A 116 4.43 -4.87 -7.21
CA LYS A 116 3.35 -4.52 -6.25
C LYS A 116 2.00 -4.22 -6.94
N SER A 117 1.53 -5.12 -7.80
CA SER A 117 0.22 -5.03 -8.45
C SER A 117 -0.85 -5.74 -7.62
N GLY A 118 -2.04 -5.15 -7.56
CA GLY A 118 -3.23 -5.84 -7.06
C GLY A 118 -3.57 -7.08 -7.91
N PRO A 119 -4.24 -8.10 -7.34
CA PRO A 119 -4.68 -9.28 -8.07
C PRO A 119 -6.00 -9.06 -8.82
N ASP A 120 -6.37 -10.06 -9.64
CA ASP A 120 -7.65 -10.11 -10.36
C ASP A 120 -8.78 -10.61 -9.43
N GLY A 121 -9.82 -9.78 -9.25
CA GLY A 121 -11.05 -10.16 -8.55
C GLY A 121 -11.53 -9.13 -7.52
N PRO A 122 -12.72 -9.31 -6.90
CA PRO A 122 -13.33 -8.35 -5.99
C PRO A 122 -12.64 -8.24 -4.61
N GLY A 123 -11.50 -8.91 -4.40
CA GLY A 123 -10.80 -8.88 -3.12
C GLY A 123 -9.87 -7.68 -2.98
N ARG A 124 -9.56 -7.32 -1.74
CA ARG A 124 -8.63 -6.25 -1.40
C ARG A 124 -7.26 -6.85 -1.08
N LEU A 125 -6.18 -6.36 -1.71
CA LEU A 125 -4.82 -6.85 -1.42
C LEU A 125 -4.27 -6.14 -0.20
N ARG A 126 -3.71 -6.89 0.73
CA ARG A 126 -3.08 -6.36 1.94
C ARG A 126 -1.60 -6.66 1.92
N LEU A 127 -0.80 -5.62 2.09
CA LEU A 127 0.64 -5.71 2.24
C LEU A 127 1.00 -5.21 3.63
N HIS A 128 1.51 -6.09 4.46
CA HIS A 128 2.10 -5.74 5.75
C HIS A 128 3.56 -5.43 5.49
N SER A 129 3.96 -4.17 5.62
CA SER A 129 5.35 -3.75 5.44
C SER A 129 6.01 -3.55 6.79
N THR A 130 7.23 -4.03 6.92
CA THR A 130 8.12 -3.72 8.04
C THR A 130 9.43 -3.21 7.46
N GLY A 131 9.79 -1.98 7.76
CA GLY A 131 11.01 -1.34 7.31
C GLY A 131 11.86 -0.88 8.48
N LEU A 132 13.18 -0.93 8.30
CA LEU A 132 14.13 -0.23 9.17
C LEU A 132 14.45 1.10 8.48
N GLY A 133 14.02 2.26 9.02
CA GLY A 133 14.33 3.54 8.37
C GLY A 133 13.27 4.65 8.43
N PRO A 134 13.62 5.88 8.01
CA PRO A 134 12.71 7.03 8.03
C PRO A 134 11.38 6.74 7.33
N PRO A 135 10.30 7.44 7.72
CA PRO A 135 8.94 7.17 7.26
C PRO A 135 8.81 7.17 5.73
N ILE A 136 7.82 6.46 5.20
CA ILE A 136 7.58 6.28 3.75
C ILE A 136 7.51 7.64 3.02
N ASN A 137 7.04 8.69 3.69
CA ASN A 137 6.98 10.06 3.16
C ASN A 137 8.34 10.80 3.09
N GLN A 138 9.43 10.20 3.57
CA GLN A 138 10.82 10.66 3.43
C GLN A 138 11.58 9.88 2.35
N CYS A 139 10.90 8.98 1.64
CA CYS A 139 11.48 8.27 0.51
C CYS A 139 11.38 9.13 -0.76
N ARG A 140 12.36 9.02 -1.67
CA ARG A 140 12.35 9.76 -2.94
C ARG A 140 11.45 9.05 -3.95
N HIS A 141 10.65 9.83 -4.67
CA HIS A 141 9.92 9.36 -5.85
C HIS A 141 10.82 9.43 -7.08
#